data_AF-A0A1Q7YDB6-F1
#
_entry.id   AF-A0A1Q7YDB6-F1
#
_cell.length_a   1.000
_cell.length_b   1.000
_cell.length_c   1.000
_cell.angle_alpha   90.00
_cell.angle_beta   90.00
_cell.angle_gamma   90.00
#
_symmetry.space_group_name_H-M   'P 1'
#
loop_
_entity.id
_entity.type
_entity.pdbx_description
1 polymer ?
#
loop_
_entity_poly.entity_id
_entity_poly.type
_entity_poly.pdbx_seq_one_letter_code
_entity_poly.pdbx_strand_id
1 'polypeptide(L)'
;MFSNIRSQLKSAKILPERRYHKDGAKIVRELLKKASISEDTYYSLVGADTGDKLLETNVFAFRFNSQEVAFQSTVTKRFCEENSALWEGEAHG
;
A
#
# COMPACT_ATOMS: atom_id res chain seq x y z
N MET A 1 -9.15 3.56 -17.51
CA MET A 1 -9.40 2.53 -16.46
C MET A 1 -8.66 2.84 -15.15
N PHE A 2 -7.39 3.27 -15.18
CA PHE A 2 -6.61 3.61 -13.98
C PHE A 2 -6.87 4.98 -13.33
N SER A 3 -7.66 5.87 -13.94
CA SER A 3 -7.99 7.18 -13.36
C SER A 3 -8.66 7.05 -12.00
N ASN A 4 -9.48 6.01 -11.81
CA ASN A 4 -10.13 5.73 -10.53
C ASN A 4 -9.12 5.29 -9.46
N ILE A 5 -8.18 4.39 -9.82
CA ILE A 5 -7.14 3.91 -8.89
C ILE A 5 -6.22 5.04 -8.46
N ARG A 6 -5.75 5.88 -9.39
CA ARG A 6 -4.92 7.03 -9.04
C ARG A 6 -5.65 8.00 -8.11
N SER A 7 -6.95 8.20 -8.30
CA SER A 7 -7.77 9.00 -7.39
C SER A 7 -7.86 8.38 -6.00
N GLN A 8 -8.06 7.06 -5.90
CA GLN A 8 -8.06 6.33 -4.63
C GLN A 8 -6.71 6.45 -3.91
N LEU A 9 -5.59 6.21 -4.60
CA LEU A 9 -4.23 6.36 -4.05
C LEU A 9 -3.94 7.80 -3.59
N LYS A 10 -4.49 8.79 -4.30
CA LYS A 10 -4.41 10.21 -3.91
C LYS A 10 -5.22 10.49 -2.64
N SER A 11 -6.44 9.97 -2.56
CA SER A 11 -7.30 10.09 -1.37
C SER A 11 -6.71 9.36 -0.16
N ALA A 12 -6.06 8.22 -0.39
CA ALA A 12 -5.28 7.47 0.60
C ALA A 12 -3.98 8.19 1.00
N LYS A 13 -3.61 9.28 0.30
CA LYS A 13 -2.39 10.06 0.54
C LYS A 13 -1.12 9.21 0.48
N ILE A 14 -1.09 8.19 -0.39
CA ILE A 14 0.09 7.33 -0.58
C ILE A 14 0.88 7.60 -1.86
N LEU A 15 0.40 8.49 -2.75
CA LEU A 15 1.20 8.99 -3.87
C LEU A 15 2.38 9.85 -3.39
N PRO A 16 3.44 10.05 -4.21
CA PRO A 16 4.59 10.88 -3.86
C PRO A 16 4.21 12.23 -3.25
N GLU A 17 5.06 12.71 -2.32
CA GLU A 17 4.91 13.97 -1.57
C GLU A 17 3.69 14.04 -0.64
N ARG A 18 2.93 12.95 -0.50
CA ARG A 18 1.78 12.88 0.41
C ARG A 18 2.15 12.26 1.75
N ARG A 19 1.32 12.57 2.75
CA ARG A 19 1.54 12.23 4.17
C ARG A 19 1.94 10.78 4.41
N TYR A 20 1.27 9.83 3.75
CA TYR A 20 1.48 8.40 3.96
C TYR A 20 2.28 7.76 2.82
N HIS A 21 2.97 8.55 2.01
CA HIS A 21 3.70 8.02 0.86
C HIS A 21 4.77 7.02 1.27
N LYS A 22 5.65 7.38 2.21
CA LYS A 22 6.76 6.51 2.65
C LYS A 22 6.26 5.19 3.22
N ASP A 23 5.21 5.24 4.04
CA ASP A 23 4.63 4.06 4.68
C ASP A 23 3.82 3.21 3.70
N GLY A 24 2.98 3.83 2.88
CA GLY A 24 2.29 3.16 1.79
C GLY A 24 3.26 2.49 0.80
N ALA A 25 4.37 3.14 0.47
CA ALA A 25 5.40 2.59 -0.41
C ALA A 25 6.13 1.38 0.20
N LYS A 26 6.32 1.31 1.52
CA LYS A 26 6.84 0.08 2.18
C LYS A 26 5.88 -1.09 1.98
N ILE A 27 4.59 -0.87 2.25
CA ILE A 27 3.55 -1.90 2.10
C ILE A 27 3.46 -2.34 0.65
N VAL A 28 3.34 -1.40 -0.30
CA VAL A 28 3.27 -1.70 -1.74
C VAL A 28 4.46 -2.56 -2.17
N ARG A 29 5.69 -2.19 -1.81
CA ARG A 29 6.89 -2.96 -2.16
C ARG A 29 6.85 -4.39 -1.63
N GLU A 30 6.41 -4.61 -0.39
CA GLU A 30 6.31 -5.96 0.15
C GLU A 30 5.19 -6.78 -0.49
N LEU A 31 4.04 -6.16 -0.76
CA LEU A 31 2.93 -6.82 -1.46
C LEU A 31 3.27 -7.16 -2.91
N LEU A 32 4.08 -6.35 -3.60
CA LEU A 32 4.57 -6.68 -4.94
C LEU A 32 5.50 -7.90 -4.94
N LYS A 33 6.25 -8.14 -3.85
CA LYS A 33 7.12 -9.32 -3.72
C LYS A 33 6.38 -10.59 -3.30
N LYS A 34 5.43 -10.48 -2.36
CA LYS A 34 4.84 -11.64 -1.66
C LYS A 34 3.34 -11.84 -1.92
N ALA A 35 2.71 -10.96 -2.70
CA ALA A 35 1.26 -10.88 -2.95
C ALA A 35 0.38 -10.58 -1.72
N SER A 36 0.75 -11.08 -0.54
CA SER A 36 0.20 -10.74 0.78
C SER A 36 1.31 -10.73 1.83
N ILE A 37 1.04 -10.11 2.98
CA ILE A 37 1.89 -10.11 4.17
C ILE A 37 1.04 -10.36 5.42
N SER A 38 1.61 -10.92 6.49
CA SER A 38 0.87 -11.07 7.75
C SER A 38 0.52 -9.72 8.36
N GLU A 39 -0.53 -9.71 9.19
CA GLU A 39 -0.94 -8.56 10.01
C GLU A 39 0.22 -7.99 10.84
N ASP A 40 0.96 -8.86 11.52
CA ASP A 40 2.13 -8.45 12.32
C ASP A 40 3.21 -7.78 11.46
N THR A 41 3.47 -8.33 10.26
CA THR A 41 4.42 -7.72 9.31
C THR A 41 3.92 -6.35 8.86
N TYR A 42 2.63 -6.25 8.55
CA TYR A 42 2.00 -5.01 8.12
C TYR A 42 2.16 -3.91 9.18
N TYR A 43 1.75 -4.17 10.42
CA TYR A 43 1.86 -3.19 11.50
C TYR A 43 3.30 -2.90 11.91
N SER A 44 4.21 -3.86 11.78
CA SER A 44 5.65 -3.62 12.01
C SER A 44 6.25 -2.64 10.99
N LEU A 45 5.71 -2.55 9.78
CA LEU A 45 6.22 -1.64 8.73
C LEU A 45 5.85 -0.17 8.96
N VAL A 46 4.65 0.08 9.51
CA VAL A 46 4.02 1.41 9.51
C VAL A 46 3.48 1.87 10.87
N GLY A 47 3.40 0.98 11.86
CA GLY A 47 2.75 1.22 13.15
C GLY A 47 1.24 1.09 13.11
N ALA A 48 0.61 0.85 14.26
CA ALA A 48 -0.84 0.63 14.40
C ALA A 48 -1.67 1.80 13.83
N ASP A 49 -1.43 3.02 14.30
CA ASP A 49 -2.21 4.20 13.90
C ASP A 49 -2.20 4.46 12.39
N THR A 50 -1.01 4.36 11.76
CA THR A 50 -0.87 4.55 10.31
C THR A 50 -1.47 3.38 9.55
N GLY A 51 -1.28 2.16 10.03
CA GLY A 51 -1.84 0.95 9.44
C GLY A 51 -3.36 1.00 9.38
N ASP A 52 -4.01 1.32 10.50
CA ASP A 52 -5.48 1.43 10.56
C ASP A 52 -5.99 2.50 9.60
N LYS A 53 -5.33 3.67 9.56
CA LYS A 53 -5.68 4.73 8.61
C LYS A 53 -5.51 4.32 7.15
N LEU A 54 -4.54 3.47 6.84
CA LEU A 54 -4.32 2.99 5.48
C LEU A 54 -5.35 1.91 5.09
N LEU A 55 -5.74 1.03 6.01
CA LEU A 55 -6.82 0.06 5.79
C LEU A 55 -8.17 0.76 5.54
N GLU A 56 -8.46 1.87 6.23
CA GLU A 56 -9.67 2.69 5.98
C GLU A 56 -9.77 3.22 4.54
N THR A 57 -8.68 3.27 3.78
CA THR A 57 -8.65 3.92 2.45
C THR A 57 -9.01 2.99 1.29
N ASN A 58 -9.29 1.71 1.56
CA ASN A 58 -9.62 0.68 0.56
C ASN A 58 -8.55 0.48 -0.54
N VAL A 59 -7.29 0.86 -0.28
CA VAL A 59 -6.17 0.47 -1.13
C VAL A 59 -5.66 -0.92 -0.76
N PHE A 60 -5.65 -1.21 0.54
CA PHE A 60 -5.27 -2.49 1.11
C PHE A 60 -6.50 -3.17 1.73
N ALA A 61 -6.45 -4.49 1.78
CA ALA A 61 -7.48 -5.34 2.37
C ALA A 61 -6.88 -6.14 3.51
N PHE A 62 -7.53 -6.12 4.67
CA PHE A 62 -7.29 -7.12 5.70
C PHE A 62 -8.20 -8.33 5.48
N ARG A 63 -7.60 -9.52 5.42
CA ARG A 63 -8.31 -10.79 5.25
C ARG A 63 -8.38 -11.50 6.60
N PHE A 64 -9.52 -11.37 7.29
CA PHE A 64 -9.71 -11.89 8.64
C PHE A 64 -9.40 -13.39 8.76
N ASN A 65 -9.81 -14.20 7.78
CA ASN A 65 -9.63 -15.66 7.83
C ASN A 65 -8.15 -16.10 7.78
N SER A 66 -7.27 -15.29 7.19
CA SER A 66 -5.84 -15.61 7.04
C SER A 66 -4.93 -14.69 7.87
N GLN A 67 -5.47 -13.65 8.50
CA GLN A 67 -4.70 -12.60 9.19
C GLN A 67 -3.61 -12.00 8.28
N GLU A 68 -3.97 -11.76 7.02
CA GLU A 68 -3.05 -11.19 6.03
C GLU A 68 -3.60 -9.90 5.44
N VAL A 69 -2.68 -9.00 5.09
CA VAL A 69 -2.94 -7.82 4.29
C VAL A 69 -2.52 -8.06 2.85
N ALA A 70 -3.37 -7.64 1.91
CA ALA A 70 -3.12 -7.70 0.47
C ALA A 70 -3.62 -6.42 -0.22
N PHE A 71 -3.41 -6.29 -1.53
CA PHE A 71 -4.10 -5.26 -2.30
C PHE A 71 -5.62 -5.52 -2.30
N GLN A 72 -6.42 -4.45 -2.21
CA GLN A 72 -7.88 -4.55 -2.28
C GLN A 72 -8.39 -5.10 -3.61
N SER A 73 -7.65 -4.88 -4.70
CA SER A 73 -8.02 -5.40 -6.01
C SER A 73 -6.81 -5.69 -6.88
N THR A 74 -6.98 -6.64 -7.81
CA THR A 74 -5.98 -6.94 -8.85
C THR A 74 -5.65 -5.72 -9.71
N VAL A 75 -6.61 -4.81 -9.92
CA VAL A 75 -6.38 -3.58 -10.69
C VAL A 75 -5.47 -2.61 -9.91
N THR A 76 -5.64 -2.50 -8.59
CA THR A 76 -4.75 -1.70 -7.72
C THR A 76 -3.33 -2.26 -7.75
N LYS A 77 -3.20 -3.59 -7.62
CA LYS A 77 -1.91 -4.29 -7.76
C LYS A 77 -1.24 -3.95 -9.10
N ARG A 78 -1.95 -4.15 -10.21
CA ARG A 78 -1.43 -3.90 -11.56
C ARG A 78 -1.01 -2.44 -11.77
N PHE A 79 -1.78 -1.48 -11.25
CA PHE A 79 -1.38 -0.08 -11.29
C PHE A 79 -0.06 0.15 -10.55
N CYS A 80 0.11 -0.45 -9.36
CA CYS A 80 1.34 -0.32 -8.58
C CYS A 80 2.52 -0.99 -9.27
N GLU A 81 2.32 -2.13 -9.94
CA GLU A 81 3.33 -2.82 -10.76
C GLU A 81 3.77 -1.96 -11.95
N GLU A 82 2.82 -1.43 -12.74
CA GLU A 82 3.10 -0.57 -13.91
C GLU A 82 3.75 0.76 -13.52
N ASN A 83 3.64 1.17 -12.26
CA ASN A 83 4.21 2.41 -11.72
C ASN A 83 5.20 2.11 -10.59
N SER A 84 5.97 1.03 -10.68
CA SER A 84 6.88 0.55 -9.63
C SER A 84 7.84 1.63 -9.13
N ALA A 85 8.33 2.48 -10.03
CA ALA A 85 9.22 3.60 -9.75
C ALA A 85 8.65 4.62 -8.75
N LEU A 86 7.32 4.72 -8.62
CA LEU A 86 6.71 5.60 -7.61
C LEU A 86 6.97 5.13 -6.18
N TRP A 87 7.29 3.85 -5.98
CA TRP A 87 7.42 3.23 -4.65
C TRP A 87 8.88 2.99 -4.26
N GLU A 88 9.80 3.21 -5.19
CA GLU A 88 11.23 3.20 -4.95
C GLU A 88 11.59 4.54 -4.32
N GLY A 89 11.73 4.54 -2.98
CA GLY A 89 12.21 5.73 -2.29
C GLY A 89 13.65 6.02 -2.71
N GLU A 90 13.95 7.26 -3.09
CA GLU A 90 15.33 7.74 -3.16
C GLU A 90 16.01 7.45 -1.82
N ALA A 91 17.00 6.56 -1.85
CA ALA A 91 17.95 6.39 -0.77
C ALA A 91 18.88 7.61 -0.77
N HIS A 92 18.39 8.74 -0.27
CA HIS A 92 19.29 9.79 0.18
C HIS A 92 19.70 9.47 1.62
N GLY A 93 20.82 8.76 1.72
CA GLY A 93 21.69 8.78 2.88
C GLY A 93 22.52 10.06 2.93
#